data_AF-A0A7V3KCI2-F1
#
_entry.id   AF-A0A7V3KCI2-F1
#
_cell.length_a   1.000
_cell.length_b   1.000
_cell.length_c   1.000
_cell.angle_alpha   90.00
_cell.angle_beta   90.00
_cell.angle_gamma   90.00
#
_symmetry.space_group_name_H-M   'P 1'
#
loop_
_entity.id
_entity.type
_entity.pdbx_description
1 polymer ?
#
loop_
_entity_poly.entity_id
_entity_poly.type
_entity_poly.pdbx_seq_one_letter_code
_entity_poly.pdbx_strand_id
1 'polypeptide(L)'
;MEKGKVLLVDDDESILKVLSRQLASENYTALQAKSAREALAILAKEPVDVVISDLRMPVVYGGSFLKIVKHHFPDIIRIILTGYPDLDSAMQAINEAGAFKYLTKPLSAKDLFSALEQAMMERNSRVKKREILEGIFEDTESQEAFKRQASLN
;
A
#
# COMPACT_ATOMS: atom_id res chain seq x y z
N MET A 1 -13.91 6.80 -14.84
CA MET A 1 -12.44 6.65 -14.83
C MET A 1 -12.08 5.80 -13.62
N GLU A 2 -11.11 4.91 -13.76
CA GLU A 2 -10.63 4.08 -12.65
C GLU A 2 -10.03 4.96 -11.53
N LYS A 3 -10.48 4.77 -10.28
CA LYS A 3 -10.02 5.58 -9.13
C LYS A 3 -8.69 5.10 -8.56
N GLY A 4 -8.34 3.83 -8.72
CA GLY A 4 -7.11 3.22 -8.22
C GLY A 4 -7.22 1.70 -8.11
N LYS A 5 -6.08 1.05 -7.90
CA LYS A 5 -5.96 -0.41 -7.81
C LYS A 5 -5.58 -0.82 -6.38
N VAL A 6 -6.46 -1.63 -5.77
CA VAL A 6 -6.38 -2.03 -4.37
C VAL A 6 -6.14 -3.53 -4.27
N LEU A 7 -5.09 -3.94 -3.55
CA LEU A 7 -4.83 -5.33 -3.22
C LEU A 7 -5.45 -5.67 -1.86
N LEU A 8 -6.44 -6.55 -1.89
CA LEU A 8 -7.09 -7.12 -0.72
C LEU A 8 -6.39 -8.42 -0.32
N VAL A 9 -5.97 -8.52 0.94
CA VAL A 9 -5.25 -9.68 1.47
C VAL A 9 -5.94 -10.20 2.73
N ASP A 10 -6.58 -11.36 2.62
CA ASP A 10 -7.37 -11.97 3.69
C ASP A 10 -7.51 -13.47 3.39
N ASP A 11 -7.36 -14.34 4.38
CA ASP A 11 -7.57 -15.79 4.19
C ASP A 11 -9.06 -16.16 4.08
N ASP A 12 -9.96 -15.24 4.44
CA ASP A 12 -11.40 -15.39 4.25
C ASP A 12 -11.86 -14.90 2.86
N GLU A 13 -12.15 -15.85 1.96
CA GLU A 13 -12.68 -15.55 0.63
C GLU A 13 -13.99 -14.76 0.64
N SER A 14 -14.83 -14.94 1.66
CA SER A 14 -16.11 -14.26 1.74
C SER A 14 -15.91 -12.76 1.94
N ILE A 15 -14.93 -12.38 2.77
CA ILE A 15 -14.51 -11.00 2.99
C ILE A 15 -13.93 -10.42 1.70
N LEU A 16 -13.00 -11.14 1.05
CA LEU A 16 -12.44 -10.69 -0.23
C LEU A 16 -13.52 -10.41 -1.28
N LYS A 17 -14.52 -11.30 -1.41
CA LYS A 17 -15.63 -11.15 -2.36
C LYS A 17 -16.52 -9.95 -2.02
N VAL A 18 -16.83 -9.73 -0.74
CA VAL A 18 -17.64 -8.59 -0.30
C VAL A 18 -16.92 -7.27 -0.58
N LEU A 19 -15.67 -7.14 -0.12
CA LEU A 19 -14.87 -5.93 -0.33
C LEU A 19 -14.64 -5.66 -1.82
N SER A 20 -14.35 -6.68 -2.63
CA SER A 20 -14.15 -6.51 -4.08
C SER A 20 -15.40 -5.98 -4.78
N ARG A 21 -16.60 -6.45 -4.40
CA ARG A 21 -17.86 -5.92 -4.94
C ARG A 21 -18.08 -4.46 -4.54
N GLN A 22 -17.77 -4.11 -3.29
CA GLN A 22 -17.83 -2.73 -2.83
C GLN A 22 -16.86 -1.85 -3.63
N LEU A 23 -15.58 -2.24 -3.75
CA LEU A 23 -14.59 -1.51 -4.54
C LEU A 23 -15.03 -1.31 -6.01
N ALA A 24 -15.55 -2.35 -6.65
CA ALA A 24 -16.03 -2.27 -8.02
C ALA A 24 -17.18 -1.25 -8.18
N SER A 25 -18.10 -1.18 -7.21
CA SER A 25 -19.21 -0.21 -7.25
C SER A 25 -18.75 1.25 -7.19
N GLU A 26 -17.52 1.51 -6.73
CA GLU A 26 -16.92 2.84 -6.64
C GLU A 26 -15.81 3.08 -7.68
N ASN A 27 -15.72 2.25 -8.72
CA ASN A 27 -14.71 2.31 -9.80
C ASN A 27 -13.26 2.09 -9.33
N TYR A 28 -13.04 1.30 -8.27
CA TYR A 28 -11.73 0.77 -7.92
C TYR A 28 -11.53 -0.63 -8.52
N THR A 29 -10.30 -0.93 -8.92
CA THR A 29 -9.91 -2.30 -9.31
C THR A 29 -9.45 -3.06 -8.08
N ALA A 30 -10.10 -4.20 -7.81
CA ALA A 30 -9.73 -5.07 -6.70
C ALA A 30 -8.87 -6.25 -7.19
N LEU A 31 -7.67 -6.37 -6.63
CA LEU A 31 -6.85 -7.58 -6.69
C LEU A 31 -7.03 -8.35 -5.38
N GLN A 32 -7.03 -9.67 -5.44
CA GLN A 32 -7.29 -10.52 -4.28
C GLN A 32 -6.13 -11.48 -4.05
N ALA A 33 -5.74 -11.64 -2.79
CA ALA A 33 -4.78 -12.64 -2.35
C ALA A 33 -5.28 -13.31 -1.06
N LYS A 34 -5.16 -14.63 -0.98
CA LYS A 34 -5.55 -15.41 0.21
C LYS A 34 -4.38 -15.66 1.16
N SER A 35 -3.20 -15.16 0.80
CA SER A 35 -1.98 -15.31 1.59
C SER A 35 -0.97 -14.22 1.27
N ALA A 36 -0.04 -13.97 2.19
CA ALA A 36 1.11 -13.08 1.96
C ALA A 36 1.92 -13.45 0.71
N ARG A 37 2.10 -14.75 0.44
CA ARG A 37 2.84 -15.23 -0.75
C ARG A 37 2.15 -14.85 -2.05
N GLU A 38 0.82 -15.03 -2.12
CA GLU A 38 0.04 -14.62 -3.28
C GLU A 38 0.07 -13.10 -3.45
N ALA A 39 -0.06 -12.35 -2.35
CA ALA A 39 0.00 -10.90 -2.36
C ALA A 39 1.33 -10.39 -2.93
N LEU A 40 2.47 -10.95 -2.47
CA LEU A 40 3.78 -10.59 -3.00
C LEU A 40 3.96 -10.96 -4.47
N ALA A 41 3.42 -12.11 -4.91
CA ALA A 41 3.46 -12.50 -6.32
C ALA A 41 2.66 -11.54 -7.22
N ILE A 42 1.57 -10.98 -6.71
CA ILE A 42 0.78 -9.95 -7.38
C ILE A 42 1.55 -8.63 -7.42
N LEU A 43 2.10 -8.18 -6.28
CA LEU A 43 2.88 -6.93 -6.19
C LEU A 43 4.10 -6.91 -7.12
N ALA A 44 4.67 -8.08 -7.43
CA ALA A 44 5.79 -8.21 -8.36
C ALA A 44 5.38 -8.05 -9.85
N LYS A 45 4.09 -8.12 -10.18
CA LYS A 45 3.58 -8.15 -11.56
C LYS A 45 2.65 -7.00 -11.90
N GLU A 46 1.94 -6.50 -10.91
CA GLU A 46 0.88 -5.51 -11.06
C GLU A 46 1.22 -4.25 -10.27
N PRO A 47 1.02 -3.05 -10.84
CA PRO A 47 1.05 -1.83 -10.04
C PRO A 47 -0.10 -1.87 -9.03
N VAL A 48 0.15 -1.46 -7.78
CA VAL A 48 -0.86 -1.40 -6.73
C VAL A 48 -0.70 -0.07 -5.99
N ASP A 49 -1.82 0.57 -5.67
CA ASP A 49 -1.81 1.88 -4.99
C ASP A 49 -2.00 1.71 -3.48
N VAL A 50 -2.88 0.78 -3.10
CA VAL A 50 -3.24 0.52 -1.71
C VAL A 50 -3.30 -0.99 -1.46
N VAL A 51 -2.75 -1.42 -0.33
CA VAL A 51 -2.92 -2.76 0.23
C VAL A 51 -3.85 -2.67 1.43
N ILE A 52 -4.91 -3.46 1.46
CA ILE A 52 -5.74 -3.70 2.64
C ILE A 52 -5.49 -5.14 3.08
N SER A 53 -4.89 -5.33 4.25
CA SER A 53 -4.50 -6.65 4.76
C SER A 53 -5.16 -6.95 6.09
N ASP A 54 -5.60 -8.20 6.28
CA ASP A 54 -5.86 -8.71 7.62
C ASP A 54 -4.55 -8.77 8.43
N LEU A 55 -4.67 -8.53 9.73
CA LEU A 55 -3.54 -8.51 10.66
C LEU A 55 -3.07 -9.92 11.06
N ARG A 56 -3.98 -10.88 11.09
CA ARG A 56 -3.76 -12.26 11.49
C ARG A 56 -4.11 -13.21 10.35
N MET A 57 -3.20 -13.33 9.41
CA MET A 57 -3.20 -14.46 8.50
C MET A 57 -2.41 -15.64 9.09
N PRO A 58 -2.90 -16.89 8.99
CA PRO A 58 -2.16 -18.07 9.39
C PRO A 58 -0.88 -18.25 8.55
N VAL A 59 0.14 -18.88 9.15
CA VAL A 59 1.48 -19.18 8.57
C VAL A 59 2.44 -17.99 8.56
N VAL A 60 3.32 -17.94 9.57
CA VAL A 60 4.73 -17.42 9.71
C VAL A 60 5.18 -16.14 8.95
N TYR A 61 4.33 -15.46 8.18
CA TYR A 61 4.69 -14.27 7.38
C TYR A 61 3.71 -13.08 7.55
N GLY A 62 2.78 -13.12 8.51
CA GLY A 62 1.77 -12.06 8.71
C GLY A 62 2.36 -10.72 9.18
N GLY A 63 3.22 -10.73 10.20
CA GLY A 63 3.97 -9.53 10.61
C GLY A 63 5.07 -9.13 9.63
N SER A 64 5.44 -10.04 8.72
CA SER A 64 6.52 -9.89 7.75
C SER A 64 6.02 -9.24 6.46
N PHE A 65 4.80 -9.55 6.01
CA PHE A 65 4.26 -9.09 4.75
C PHE A 65 4.25 -7.56 4.65
N LEU A 66 3.57 -6.87 5.58
CA LEU A 66 3.50 -5.41 5.52
C LEU A 66 4.86 -4.73 5.72
N LYS A 67 5.80 -5.38 6.43
CA LYS A 67 7.20 -4.93 6.51
C LYS A 67 7.91 -5.05 5.15
N ILE A 68 7.72 -6.17 4.45
CA ILE A 68 8.23 -6.38 3.09
C ILE A 68 7.62 -5.33 2.15
N VAL A 69 6.30 -5.10 2.21
CA VAL A 69 5.64 -4.06 1.41
C VAL A 69 6.22 -2.68 1.71
N LYS A 70 6.40 -2.34 2.99
CA LYS A 70 7.02 -1.08 3.39
C LYS A 70 8.43 -0.89 2.81
N HIS A 71 9.24 -1.95 2.75
CA HIS A 71 10.62 -1.86 2.30
C HIS A 71 10.76 -1.88 0.77
N HIS A 72 10.05 -2.78 0.09
CA HIS A 72 10.18 -2.99 -1.35
C HIS A 72 9.21 -2.15 -2.18
N PHE A 73 8.09 -1.72 -1.59
CA PHE A 73 7.04 -0.96 -2.26
C PHE A 73 6.61 0.24 -1.40
N PRO A 74 7.52 1.19 -1.14
CA PRO A 74 7.32 2.24 -0.14
C PRO A 74 6.14 3.19 -0.42
N ASP A 75 5.79 3.40 -1.70
CA ASP A 75 4.68 4.28 -2.10
C ASP A 75 3.31 3.66 -1.88
N ILE A 76 3.23 2.33 -1.81
CA ILE A 76 1.98 1.63 -1.62
C ILE A 76 1.47 1.94 -0.22
N ILE A 77 0.25 2.45 -0.13
CA ILE A 77 -0.35 2.75 1.16
C ILE A 77 -0.88 1.46 1.76
N ARG A 78 -0.57 1.24 3.04
CA ARG A 78 -0.89 0.01 3.76
C ARG A 78 -1.99 0.31 4.76
N ILE A 79 -3.13 -0.36 4.61
CA ILE A 79 -4.25 -0.33 5.55
C ILE A 79 -4.38 -1.70 6.18
N ILE A 80 -4.59 -1.74 7.49
CA ILE A 80 -4.88 -2.97 8.22
C ILE A 80 -6.39 -3.05 8.43
N LEU A 81 -6.99 -4.20 8.15
CA LEU A 81 -8.40 -4.48 8.42
C LEU A 81 -8.51 -5.72 9.29
N THR A 82 -8.81 -5.58 10.58
CA THR A 82 -8.78 -6.72 11.52
C THR A 82 -10.11 -6.91 12.26
N GLY A 83 -10.50 -8.16 12.48
CA GLY A 83 -11.58 -8.51 13.42
C GLY A 83 -11.10 -8.75 14.85
N TYR A 84 -9.80 -8.55 15.13
CA TYR A 84 -9.21 -8.92 16.41
C TYR A 84 -9.49 -7.87 17.50
N PRO A 85 -9.98 -8.27 18.68
CA PRO A 85 -10.40 -7.34 19.73
C PRO A 85 -9.24 -6.73 20.52
N ASP A 86 -8.08 -7.39 20.56
CA ASP A 86 -6.91 -6.92 21.31
C ASP A 86 -5.93 -6.20 20.38
N LEU A 87 -6.31 -4.96 20.04
CA LEU A 87 -5.51 -4.04 19.23
C LEU A 87 -4.23 -3.60 19.96
N ASP A 88 -4.29 -3.46 21.29
CA ASP A 88 -3.17 -2.99 22.11
C ASP A 88 -1.95 -3.91 21.99
N SER A 89 -2.16 -5.23 22.03
CA SER A 89 -1.07 -6.19 21.83
C SER A 89 -0.50 -6.19 20.40
N ALA A 90 -1.28 -5.70 19.42
CA ALA A 90 -0.87 -5.65 18.03
C ALA A 90 -0.27 -4.29 17.59
N MET A 91 -0.33 -3.26 18.44
CA MET A 91 0.15 -1.91 18.14
C MET A 91 1.61 -1.87 17.69
N GLN A 92 2.48 -2.67 18.31
CA GLN A 92 3.88 -2.74 17.91
C GLN A 92 4.03 -3.23 16.46
N ALA A 93 3.32 -4.31 16.09
CA ALA A 93 3.39 -4.86 14.74
C ALA A 93 2.82 -3.87 13.70
N ILE A 94 1.74 -3.17 14.04
CA ILE A 94 1.11 -2.12 13.21
C ILE A 94 2.11 -0.99 12.93
N ASN A 95 2.81 -0.51 13.97
CA ASN A 95 3.80 0.55 13.85
C ASN A 95 4.99 0.11 13.00
N GLU A 96 5.51 -1.09 13.23
CA GLU A 96 6.64 -1.62 12.47
C GLU A 96 6.28 -1.82 10.99
N ALA A 97 5.05 -2.27 10.70
CA ALA A 97 4.48 -2.37 9.37
C ALA A 97 4.32 -1.02 8.65
N GLY A 98 4.37 0.10 9.39
CA GLY A 98 4.16 1.44 8.82
C GLY A 98 2.81 1.55 8.14
N ALA A 99 1.77 1.01 8.80
CA ALA A 99 0.39 1.12 8.36
C ALA A 99 -0.06 2.58 8.44
N PHE A 100 -0.73 3.03 7.40
CA PHE A 100 -1.32 4.36 7.32
C PHE A 100 -2.57 4.47 8.20
N LYS A 101 -3.38 3.40 8.21
CA LYS A 101 -4.62 3.34 8.97
C LYS A 101 -4.91 1.89 9.35
N TYR A 102 -5.58 1.70 10.49
CA TYR A 102 -6.18 0.43 10.85
C TYR A 102 -7.69 0.60 10.95
N LEU A 103 -8.41 -0.44 10.57
CA LEU A 103 -9.86 -0.51 10.53
C LEU A 103 -10.29 -1.81 11.21
N THR A 104 -11.44 -1.78 11.86
CA THR A 104 -12.01 -2.97 12.51
C THR A 104 -13.12 -3.59 11.68
N LYS A 105 -13.21 -4.92 11.70
CA LYS A 105 -14.37 -5.66 11.21
C LYS A 105 -15.44 -5.68 12.32
N PRO A 106 -16.73 -5.49 12.01
CA PRO A 106 -17.30 -5.27 10.69
C PRO A 106 -17.03 -3.84 10.17
N LEU A 107 -16.67 -3.74 8.88
CA LEU A 107 -16.36 -2.48 8.22
C LEU A 107 -17.55 -1.99 7.40
N SER A 108 -17.98 -0.75 7.61
CA SER A 108 -19.01 -0.12 6.77
C SER A 108 -18.42 0.34 5.44
N ALA A 109 -19.25 0.38 4.39
CA ALA A 109 -18.82 0.91 3.08
C ALA A 109 -18.34 2.37 3.18
N LYS A 110 -19.00 3.19 4.02
CA LYS A 110 -18.61 4.58 4.26
C LYS A 110 -17.19 4.68 4.83
N ASP A 111 -16.87 3.85 5.82
CA ASP A 111 -15.56 3.86 6.46
C ASP A 111 -14.47 3.33 5.52
N LEU A 112 -14.78 2.30 4.71
CA LEU A 112 -13.90 1.78 3.68
C LEU A 112 -13.51 2.87 2.67
N PHE A 113 -14.49 3.55 2.09
CA PHE A 113 -14.22 4.55 1.06
C PHE A 113 -13.58 5.82 1.63
N SER A 114 -13.96 6.24 2.83
CA SER A 114 -13.28 7.34 3.52
C SER A 114 -11.80 7.02 3.76
N ALA A 115 -11.47 5.78 4.15
CA ALA A 115 -10.10 5.35 4.32
C ALA A 115 -9.34 5.27 2.99
N LEU A 116 -9.98 4.81 1.93
CA LEU A 116 -9.39 4.72 0.59
C LEU A 116 -9.12 6.10 -0.02
N GLU A 117 -10.04 7.06 0.11
CA GLU A 117 -9.83 8.42 -0.37
C GLU A 117 -8.61 9.07 0.30
N GLN A 118 -8.50 8.92 1.62
CA GLN A 118 -7.32 9.38 2.38
C GLN A 118 -6.03 8.67 1.93
N ALA A 119 -6.10 7.37 1.68
CA ALA A 119 -4.96 6.59 1.21
C ALA A 119 -4.53 6.99 -0.21
N MET A 120 -5.45 7.21 -1.14
CA MET A 120 -5.12 7.70 -2.48
C MET A 120 -4.55 9.13 -2.42
N MET A 121 -5.11 9.96 -1.54
CA MET A 121 -4.57 11.20 -0.98
C MET A 121 -3.04 11.13 -0.81
N GLU A 122 -2.68 10.34 0.19
CA GLU A 122 -1.32 10.12 0.65
C GLU A 122 -0.42 9.49 -0.43
N ARG A 123 -0.93 8.49 -1.17
CA ARG A 123 -0.21 7.83 -2.26
C ARG A 123 0.25 8.83 -3.32
N ASN A 124 -0.65 9.70 -3.76
CA ASN A 124 -0.34 10.72 -4.76
C ASN A 124 0.68 11.74 -4.25
N SER A 125 0.58 12.14 -2.97
CA SER A 125 1.57 13.00 -2.33
C SER A 125 2.96 12.34 -2.27
N ARG A 126 3.05 11.04 -1.98
CA ARG A 126 4.32 10.29 -1.94
C ARG A 126 4.97 10.19 -3.30
N VAL A 127 4.20 9.75 -4.30
CA VAL A 127 4.70 9.62 -5.68
C VAL A 127 5.19 10.97 -6.20
N LYS A 128 4.39 12.04 -6.05
CA LYS A 128 4.77 13.38 -6.47
C LYS A 128 6.03 13.88 -5.76
N LYS A 129 6.14 13.64 -4.45
CA LYS A 129 7.33 14.02 -3.68
C LYS A 129 8.58 13.29 -4.19
N ARG A 130 8.46 12.00 -4.51
CA ARG A 130 9.58 11.23 -5.06
C ARG A 130 9.98 11.75 -6.45
N GLU A 131 9.02 11.93 -7.35
CA GLU A 131 9.27 12.47 -8.70
C GLU A 131 9.99 13.82 -8.66
N ILE A 132 9.58 14.72 -7.75
CA ILE A 132 10.25 16.01 -7.54
C ILE A 132 11.68 15.82 -7.05
N LEU A 133 11.91 14.94 -6.07
CA LEU A 133 13.24 14.69 -5.52
C LEU A 133 14.16 14.09 -6.59
N GLU A 134 13.69 13.10 -7.36
CA GLU A 134 14.43 12.46 -8.45
C GLU A 134 14.82 13.48 -9.53
N GLY A 135 13.88 14.33 -9.97
CA GLY A 135 14.18 15.39 -10.95
C GLY A 135 15.23 16.41 -10.47
N ILE A 136 15.24 16.75 -9.18
CA ILE A 136 16.26 17.66 -8.61
C ILE A 136 17.66 17.04 -8.69
N PHE A 137 17.79 15.74 -8.42
CA PHE A 137 19.08 15.05 -8.48
C PHE A 137 19.60 14.95 -9.93
N GLU A 138 18.74 14.63 -10.90
CA GLU A 138 19.10 14.57 -12.31
C GLU A 138 19.59 15.91 -12.86
N ASP A 139 18.95 17.02 -12.47
CA ASP A 139 19.35 18.37 -12.86
C ASP A 139 20.72 18.75 -12.25
N THR A 140 20.97 18.35 -11.00
CA THR A 140 22.21 18.71 -10.30
C THR A 140 23.42 17.97 -10.89
N GLU A 141 23.31 16.66 -11.14
CA GLU A 141 24.37 15.88 -11.79
C GLU A 141 24.67 16.38 -13.20
N SER A 142 23.63 16.73 -13.96
CA SER A 142 23.78 17.29 -15.31
C SER A 142 24.56 18.61 -15.32
N GLN A 143 24.30 19.48 -14.34
CA GLN A 143 25.03 20.75 -14.20
C GLN A 143 26.48 20.55 -13.73
N GLU A 144 26.76 19.60 -12.84
CA GLU A 144 28.11 19.29 -12.38
C GLU A 144 28.97 18.64 -13.47
N ALA A 145 28.39 17.74 -14.26
CA ALA A 145 29.05 17.12 -15.41
C ALA A 145 29.43 18.17 -16.46
N PHE A 146 28.51 19.08 -16.78
CA PHE A 146 28.76 20.18 -17.72
C PHE A 146 29.90 21.11 -17.22
N LYS A 147 29.91 21.48 -15.93
CA LYS A 147 30.98 22.30 -15.34
C LYS A 147 32.34 21.60 -15.38
N ARG A 148 32.41 20.29 -15.09
CA ARG A 148 33.68 19.52 -15.16
C ARG A 148 34.26 19.52 -16.57
N GLN A 149 33.42 19.33 -17.58
CA GLN A 149 33.87 19.25 -18.98
C GLN A 149 34.28 20.63 -19.52
N ALA A 150 33.60 21.70 -19.09
CA ALA A 150 34.00 23.08 -19.40
C ALA A 150 35.28 23.54 -18.67
N SER A 151 35.64 22.92 -17.55
CA SER A 151 36.85 23.26 -16.77
C SER A 151 38.11 22.52 -17.23
N LEU A 152 37.98 21.59 -18.19
CA LEU A 152 39.07 20.77 -18.74
C LEU A 152 39.52 21.23 -20.13
N ASN A 153 38.93 22.31 -20.67
CA ASN A 153 39.32 22.99 -21.91
C ASN A 153 39.80 24.41 -21.59
#